data_AF-A0A935Y5V3-F1
#
_entry.id   AF-A0A935Y5V3-F1
#
_cell.length_a   1.000
_cell.length_b   1.000
_cell.length_c   1.000
_cell.angle_alpha   90.00
_cell.angle_beta   90.00
_cell.angle_gamma   90.00
#
_symmetry.space_group_name_H-M   'P 1'
#
loop_
_entity.id
_entity.type
_entity.pdbx_description
1 polymer ?
#
loop_
_entity_poly.entity_id
_entity_poly.type
_entity_poly.pdbx_seq_one_letter_code
_entity_poly.pdbx_strand_id
1 'polypeptide(L)'
;MELSHLKGRIPSGTGLLAFLKQVVSQREISQSEIDEAIIRADQEMYQNGIVAVGDISNQSDTYAVKKSSKIYYHTFVEAFDFMQDHLAEQMFDQYSSVYHSFGELPRSIVPHASYFGFRSIV
;
A
#
# COMPACT_ATOMS: atom_id res chain seq x y z
N MET A 1 4.56 -4.58 -0.93
CA MET A 1 5.53 -4.67 0.19
C MET A 1 4.95 -4.26 1.55
N GLU A 2 3.95 -3.38 1.56
CA GLU A 2 3.33 -2.80 2.77
C GLU A 2 2.92 -3.81 3.85
N LEU A 3 2.27 -4.91 3.48
CA LEU A 3 1.80 -5.94 4.42
C LEU A 3 2.83 -7.04 4.73
N SER A 4 4.10 -6.85 4.35
CA SER A 4 5.16 -7.87 4.52
C SER A 4 5.34 -8.31 5.97
N HIS A 5 5.09 -7.43 6.94
CA HIS A 5 5.14 -7.71 8.37
C HIS A 5 4.09 -8.74 8.85
N LEU A 6 3.03 -8.98 8.06
CA LEU A 6 2.00 -9.98 8.35
C LEU A 6 2.35 -11.39 7.83
N LYS A 7 3.44 -11.54 7.06
CA LYS A 7 3.85 -12.83 6.49
C LYS A 7 4.04 -13.86 7.60
N GLY A 8 3.27 -14.96 7.53
CA GLY A 8 3.30 -16.04 8.51
C GLY A 8 2.56 -15.76 9.83
N ARG A 9 1.96 -14.57 10.02
CA ARG A 9 1.20 -14.21 11.23
C ARG A 9 -0.30 -14.49 11.13
N ILE A 10 -0.85 -14.59 9.92
CA ILE A 10 -2.28 -14.88 9.67
C ILE A 10 -2.43 -16.32 9.18
N PRO A 11 -3.24 -17.16 9.87
CA PRO A 11 -3.46 -18.54 9.44
C PRO A 11 -4.16 -18.62 8.07
N SER A 12 -3.62 -19.48 7.20
CA SER A 12 -4.23 -19.83 5.91
C SER A 12 -5.52 -20.62 6.10
N GLY A 13 -6.41 -20.61 5.09
CA GLY A 13 -7.63 -21.42 5.10
C GLY A 13 -8.75 -20.89 5.99
N THR A 14 -8.63 -19.66 6.50
CA THR A 14 -9.64 -19.01 7.36
C THR A 14 -10.78 -18.33 6.57
N GLY A 15 -10.61 -18.19 5.25
CA GLY A 15 -11.54 -17.47 4.37
C GLY A 15 -11.31 -15.96 4.37
N LEU A 16 -11.84 -15.27 3.35
CA LEU A 16 -11.57 -13.86 3.11
C LEU A 16 -11.99 -12.95 4.27
N LEU A 17 -13.19 -13.13 4.83
CA LEU A 17 -13.70 -12.25 5.89
C LEU A 17 -12.85 -12.34 7.16
N ALA A 18 -12.44 -13.55 7.55
CA ALA A 18 -11.59 -13.75 8.72
C ALA A 18 -10.17 -13.22 8.49
N PHE A 19 -9.66 -13.33 7.26
CA PHE A 19 -8.40 -12.73 6.86
C PHE A 19 -8.45 -11.20 6.98
N LEU A 20 -9.45 -10.54 6.39
CA LEU A 20 -9.60 -9.08 6.42
C LEU A 20 -9.71 -8.55 7.85
N LYS A 21 -10.49 -9.21 8.71
CA LYS A 21 -10.60 -8.86 10.13
C LYS A 21 -9.24 -8.89 10.84
N GLN A 22 -8.41 -9.87 10.54
CA GLN A 22 -7.07 -9.97 11.12
C GLN A 22 -6.12 -8.89 10.60
N VAL A 23 -6.16 -8.59 9.29
CA VAL A 23 -5.37 -7.50 8.71
C VAL A 23 -5.68 -6.16 9.38
N VAL A 24 -6.95 -5.82 9.60
CA VAL A 24 -7.33 -4.54 10.23
C VAL A 24 -7.13 -4.51 11.75
N SER A 25 -6.99 -5.67 12.40
CA SER A 25 -6.86 -5.78 13.86
C SER A 25 -5.41 -5.78 14.36
N GLN A 26 -4.41 -6.07 13.53
CA GLN A 26 -3.00 -6.11 13.95
C GLN A 26 -2.36 -4.73 14.06
N ARG A 27 -2.93 -3.85 14.91
CA ARG A 27 -2.49 -2.46 15.09
C ARG A 27 -1.30 -2.26 16.03
N GLU A 28 -0.84 -3.32 16.71
CA GLU A 28 0.25 -3.25 17.70
C GLU A 28 1.56 -3.85 17.15
N ILE A 29 1.98 -3.42 15.95
CA ILE A 29 3.29 -3.78 15.41
C ILE A 29 4.16 -2.54 15.45
N SER A 30 5.37 -2.68 15.97
CA SER A 30 6.29 -1.55 16.04
C SER A 30 6.72 -1.12 14.63
N GLN A 31 6.96 0.17 14.43
CA GLN A 31 7.44 0.69 13.15
C GLN A 31 8.74 -0.01 12.71
N SER A 32 9.64 -0.30 13.67
CA SER A 32 10.89 -1.02 13.39
C SER A 32 10.65 -2.40 12.79
N GLU A 33 9.66 -3.16 13.29
CA GLU A 33 9.33 -4.47 12.72
C GLU A 33 8.76 -4.36 11.31
N ILE A 34 7.97 -3.32 11.04
CA ILE A 34 7.42 -3.03 9.70
C ILE A 34 8.57 -2.71 8.75
N ASP A 35 9.45 -1.80 9.12
CA ASP A 35 10.58 -1.36 8.29
C ASP A 35 11.51 -2.53 7.95
N GLU A 36 11.86 -3.37 8.93
CA GLU A 36 12.66 -4.56 8.70
C GLU A 36 11.96 -5.57 7.78
N ALA A 37 10.64 -5.75 7.91
CA ALA A 37 9.89 -6.66 7.05
C ALA A 37 9.86 -6.17 5.60
N ILE A 38 9.76 -4.86 5.39
CA ILE A 38 9.81 -4.25 4.06
C ILE A 38 11.18 -4.49 3.42
N ILE A 39 12.28 -4.26 4.17
CA ILE A 39 13.64 -4.52 3.67
C ILE A 39 13.82 -5.99 3.28
N ARG A 40 13.36 -6.92 4.13
CA ARG A 40 13.44 -8.36 3.83
C ARG A 40 12.63 -8.73 2.59
N ALA A 41 11.44 -8.15 2.43
CA ALA A 41 10.59 -8.41 1.27
C ALA A 41 11.22 -7.90 -0.04
N ASP A 42 11.82 -6.71 -0.04
CA ASP A 42 12.56 -6.17 -1.19
C ASP A 42 13.73 -7.08 -1.59
N GLN A 43 14.53 -7.50 -0.61
CA GLN A 43 15.67 -8.40 -0.82
C GLN A 43 15.22 -9.77 -1.35
N GLU A 44 14.18 -10.36 -0.76
CA GLU A 44 13.61 -11.64 -1.20
C GLU A 44 13.12 -11.56 -2.65
N MET A 45 12.41 -10.48 -3.01
CA MET A 45 11.96 -10.28 -4.40
C MET A 45 13.14 -10.19 -5.37
N TYR A 46 14.17 -9.39 -5.02
CA TYR A 46 15.33 -9.21 -5.87
C TYR A 46 16.14 -10.50 -6.05
N GLN A 47 16.34 -11.25 -4.97
CA GLN A 47 17.03 -12.56 -5.01
C GLN A 47 16.29 -13.58 -5.88
N ASN A 48 14.96 -13.49 -5.93
CA ASN A 48 14.14 -14.31 -6.82
C ASN A 48 14.08 -13.78 -8.28
N GLY A 49 14.91 -12.79 -8.62
CA GLY A 49 15.06 -12.29 -9.99
C GLY A 49 13.99 -11.28 -10.42
N ILE A 50 13.18 -10.76 -9.48
CA ILE A 50 12.24 -9.69 -9.79
C ILE A 50 13.03 -8.40 -10.04
N VAL A 51 12.76 -7.75 -11.16
CA VAL A 51 13.43 -6.50 -11.59
C VAL A 51 12.49 -5.30 -11.64
N ALA A 52 11.17 -5.52 -11.65
CA ALA A 52 10.16 -4.48 -11.63
C ALA A 52 8.90 -4.93 -10.88
N VAL A 53 8.25 -4.01 -10.16
CA VAL A 53 7.03 -4.25 -9.38
C VAL A 53 6.05 -3.10 -9.56
N GLY A 54 4.80 -3.44 -9.91
CA GLY A 54 3.66 -2.56 -9.71
C GLY A 54 3.13 -2.75 -8.29
N ASP A 55 3.39 -1.79 -7.40
CA ASP A 55 3.02 -1.88 -5.98
C ASP A 55 1.73 -1.08 -5.74
N ILE A 56 0.71 -1.75 -5.21
CA ILE A 56 -0.50 -1.09 -4.72
C ILE A 56 -0.27 -0.75 -3.25
N SER A 57 -0.45 0.51 -2.88
CA SER A 57 -0.22 0.94 -1.50
C SER A 57 -1.12 2.11 -1.11
N ASN A 58 -1.49 2.18 0.16
CA ASN A 58 -2.23 3.31 0.73
C ASN A 58 -1.44 4.04 1.84
N GLN A 59 -0.18 3.65 2.05
CA GLN A 59 0.72 4.23 3.05
C GLN A 59 2.11 4.54 2.44
N SER A 60 2.90 5.34 3.15
CA SER A 60 4.20 5.83 2.69
C SER A 60 5.40 4.97 3.15
N ASP A 61 5.19 3.97 4.01
CA ASP A 61 6.24 3.23 4.72
C ASP A 61 7.28 2.59 3.79
N THR A 62 6.85 2.23 2.58
CA THR A 62 7.71 1.57 1.59
C THR A 62 8.63 2.53 0.83
N TYR A 63 8.45 3.85 0.94
CA TYR A 63 9.18 4.85 0.16
C TYR A 63 10.70 4.73 0.30
N ALA A 64 11.20 4.66 1.54
CA ALA A 64 12.64 4.65 1.80
C ALA A 64 13.33 3.46 1.12
N VAL A 65 12.73 2.27 1.21
CA VAL A 65 13.25 1.04 0.60
C VAL A 65 13.15 1.11 -0.93
N LYS A 66 11.99 1.51 -1.48
CA LYS A 66 11.80 1.65 -2.92
C LYS A 66 12.80 2.62 -3.55
N LYS A 67 13.13 3.71 -2.86
CA LYS A 67 14.09 4.72 -3.33
C LYS A 67 15.51 4.17 -3.49
N SER A 68 15.93 3.25 -2.62
CA SER A 68 17.27 2.65 -2.64
C SER A 68 17.32 1.28 -3.30
N SER A 69 16.19 0.74 -3.74
CA SER A 69 16.11 -0.61 -4.27
C SER A 69 16.72 -0.73 -5.66
N LYS A 70 17.17 -1.96 -5.98
CA LYS A 70 17.57 -2.35 -7.34
C LYS A 70 16.36 -2.72 -8.21
N ILE A 71 15.20 -2.93 -7.61
CA ILE A 71 13.93 -3.20 -8.29
C ILE A 71 13.33 -1.87 -8.72
N TYR A 72 12.86 -1.80 -9.96
CA TYR A 72 12.06 -0.69 -10.43
C TYR A 72 10.65 -0.76 -9.82
N TYR A 73 10.21 0.29 -9.13
CA TYR A 73 8.86 0.36 -8.57
C TYR A 73 8.02 1.42 -9.30
N HIS A 74 6.79 1.04 -9.64
CA HIS A 74 5.71 1.99 -9.87
C HIS A 74 4.66 1.83 -8.78
N THR A 75 4.39 2.89 -8.02
CA THR A 75 3.43 2.83 -6.91
C THR A 75 2.07 3.33 -7.34
N PHE A 76 1.08 2.45 -7.31
CA PHE A 76 -0.33 2.79 -7.47
C PHE A 76 -0.90 3.12 -6.09
N VAL A 77 -1.07 4.41 -5.81
CA VAL A 77 -1.70 4.91 -4.59
C VAL A 77 -3.19 4.63 -4.70
N GLU A 78 -3.66 3.66 -3.93
CA GLU A 78 -5.04 3.17 -4.01
C GLU A 78 -5.97 4.06 -3.19
N ALA A 79 -6.98 4.59 -3.89
CA ALA A 79 -8.03 5.40 -3.28
C ALA A 79 -9.31 4.57 -3.11
N PHE A 80 -9.81 4.50 -1.87
CA PHE A 80 -11.03 3.79 -1.49
C PHE A 80 -12.23 4.74 -1.33
N ASP A 81 -13.38 4.19 -1.70
CA ASP A 81 -14.74 4.58 -1.30
C ASP A 81 -15.07 6.09 -1.32
N PHE A 82 -15.53 6.55 -2.48
CA PHE A 82 -16.05 7.92 -2.67
C PHE A 82 -17.58 8.00 -2.50
N MET A 83 -18.23 7.02 -1.91
CA MET A 83 -19.70 7.01 -1.86
C MET A 83 -20.28 7.97 -0.81
N GLN A 84 -19.44 8.55 0.05
CA GLN A 84 -19.83 9.54 1.04
C GLN A 84 -19.31 10.93 0.61
N ASP A 85 -20.15 11.70 -0.09
CA ASP A 85 -19.79 13.01 -0.66
C ASP A 85 -19.15 13.95 0.37
N HIS A 86 -19.63 13.94 1.61
CA HIS A 86 -19.12 14.80 2.69
C HIS A 86 -17.69 14.44 3.16
N LEU A 87 -17.16 13.27 2.80
CA LEU A 87 -15.79 12.84 3.11
C LEU A 87 -14.86 12.94 1.90
N ALA A 88 -15.37 13.29 0.71
CA ALA A 88 -14.63 13.20 -0.55
C ALA A 88 -13.35 14.07 -0.54
N GLU A 89 -13.43 15.32 -0.05
CA GLU A 89 -12.28 16.22 0.05
C GLU A 89 -11.23 15.68 1.04
N GLN A 90 -11.65 15.26 2.24
CA GLN A 90 -10.74 14.71 3.24
C GLN A 90 -10.01 13.46 2.72
N MET A 91 -10.74 12.57 2.05
CA MET A 91 -10.17 11.36 1.44
C MET A 91 -9.20 11.73 0.31
N PHE A 92 -9.57 12.68 -0.55
CA PHE A 92 -8.69 13.17 -1.60
C PHE A 92 -7.39 13.74 -1.05
N ASP A 93 -7.46 14.55 0.01
CA ASP A 93 -6.28 15.12 0.67
C ASP A 93 -5.39 14.04 1.29
N GLN A 94 -5.99 13.02 1.91
CA GLN A 94 -5.26 11.87 2.44
C GLN A 94 -4.48 11.13 1.34
N TYR A 95 -5.15 10.77 0.24
CA TYR A 95 -4.49 10.07 -0.86
C TYR A 95 -3.47 10.95 -1.58
N SER A 96 -3.73 12.26 -1.69
CA SER A 96 -2.79 13.24 -2.23
C SER A 96 -1.53 13.33 -1.36
N SER A 97 -1.68 13.34 -0.03
CA SER A 97 -0.55 13.31 0.90
C SER A 97 0.33 12.08 0.69
N VAL A 98 -0.27 10.89 0.60
CA VAL A 98 0.45 9.64 0.31
C VAL A 98 1.11 9.70 -1.07
N TYR A 99 0.39 10.16 -2.09
CA TYR A 99 0.96 10.38 -3.42
C TYR A 99 2.18 11.30 -3.39
N HIS A 100 2.14 12.42 -2.69
CA HIS A 100 3.26 13.35 -2.60
C HIS A 100 4.43 12.78 -1.79
N SER A 101 4.18 11.91 -0.81
CA SER A 101 5.21 11.27 0.00
C SER A 101 6.21 10.43 -0.80
N PHE A 102 5.81 9.90 -1.97
CA PHE A 102 6.68 9.15 -2.86
C PHE A 102 7.66 10.01 -3.68
N GLY A 103 7.61 11.35 -3.54
CA GLY A 103 8.67 12.25 -4.00
C GLY A 103 8.83 12.32 -5.51
N GLU A 104 9.90 11.75 -6.07
CA GLU A 104 10.14 11.66 -7.52
C GLU A 104 9.94 10.23 -8.05
N LEU A 105 9.64 9.27 -7.18
CA LEU A 105 9.45 7.88 -7.60
C LEU A 105 8.20 7.75 -8.50
N PRO A 106 8.23 6.85 -9.50
CA PRO A 106 7.09 6.59 -10.38
C PRO A 106 5.86 6.20 -9.59
N ARG A 107 4.76 6.90 -9.84
CA ARG A 107 3.52 6.71 -9.10
C ARG A 107 2.29 7.21 -9.86
N SER A 108 1.14 6.70 -9.48
CA SER A 108 -0.17 7.14 -9.97
C SER A 108 -1.20 6.96 -8.88
N ILE A 109 -2.26 7.77 -8.89
CA ILE A 109 -3.45 7.50 -8.06
C ILE A 109 -4.36 6.58 -8.86
N VAL A 110 -4.87 5.52 -8.23
CA VAL A 110 -5.81 4.57 -8.86
C VAL A 110 -7.05 4.39 -7.98
N PRO A 111 -8.25 4.30 -8.56
CA PRO A 111 -9.43 3.91 -7.81
C PRO A 111 -9.39 2.42 -7.47
N HIS A 112 -9.88 2.03 -6.29
CA HIS A 112 -9.97 0.62 -5.87
C HIS A 112 -10.78 -0.25 -6.85
N ALA A 113 -11.84 0.30 -7.45
CA ALA A 113 -12.61 -0.36 -8.50
C ALA A 113 -13.25 0.65 -9.46
N SER A 114 -13.58 0.18 -10.67
CA SER A 114 -14.10 1.02 -11.78
C SER A 114 -15.44 1.73 -11.50
N TYR A 115 -16.19 1.28 -10.50
CA TYR A 115 -17.45 1.91 -10.07
C TYR A 115 -17.26 2.94 -8.94
N PHE A 116 -16.05 3.08 -8.38
CA PHE A 116 -15.67 4.12 -7.43
C PHE A 116 -15.04 5.31 -8.18
N GLY A 117 -15.86 6.07 -8.90
CA GLY A 117 -15.44 7.31 -9.55
C GLY A 117 -15.80 8.54 -8.70
N PHE A 118 -14.91 9.55 -8.68
CA PHE A 118 -15.23 10.87 -8.13
C PHE A 118 -16.40 11.46 -8.91
N ARG A 119 -17.56 11.58 -8.27
CA ARG A 119 -18.75 12.19 -8.90
C ARG A 119 -18.74 13.72 -8.85
N SER A 120 -17.87 14.31 -8.02
CA SER A 120 -18.03 15.69 -7.53
C SER A 120 -16.77 16.56 -7.61
N ILE A 121 -15.68 16.09 -8.23
CA ILE A 121 -14.46 16.88 -8.46
C ILE A 121 -14.30 17.10 -9.98
N VAL A 122 -15.15 17.97 -10.53
CA VAL A 122 -14.99 18.62 -11.85
C VAL A 122 -15.46 20.06 -11.73
#